data_AF-A0A7I0EW04-F1
#
_entry.id   AF-A0A7I0EW04-F1
#
_cell.length_a   1.000
_cell.length_b   1.000
_cell.length_c   1.000
_cell.angle_alpha   90.00
_cell.angle_beta   90.00
_cell.angle_gamma   90.00
#
_symmetry.space_group_name_H-M   'P 1'
#
loop_
_entity.id
_entity.type
_entity.pdbx_description
1 polymer ?
#
loop_
_entity_poly.entity_id
_entity_poly.type
_entity_poly.pdbx_seq_one_letter_code
_entity_poly.pdbx_strand_id
1 'polypeptide(L)'
;MSDNEEGRQNEIADELAKVARLLSHSTRSVPRPSDSYELLASLRSAQDSLALVYAQLAAWHQAAVGEMHYSGRDALSIPGVPATATGAREQVTLLLKIAAASAAEAADLVSKAHSANGAVRWFDEVKETA
;
A
#
# COMPACT_ATOMS: atom_id res chain seq x y z
N MET A 1 19.15 8.61 -13.88
CA MET A 1 19.11 7.21 -14.34
C MET A 1 17.66 6.78 -14.17
N SER A 2 16.99 6.43 -15.26
CA SER A 2 15.61 5.96 -15.19
C SER A 2 15.65 4.53 -14.67
N ASP A 3 15.35 4.31 -13.39
CA ASP A 3 15.22 2.98 -12.75
C ASP A 3 14.04 2.15 -13.30
N ASN A 4 13.51 2.56 -14.46
CA ASN A 4 12.41 1.95 -15.18
C ASN A 4 12.96 0.92 -16.19
N GLU A 5 13.94 0.11 -15.79
CA GLU A 5 14.34 -1.08 -16.55
C GLU A 5 13.12 -2.00 -16.64
N GLU A 6 12.67 -2.23 -17.88
CA GLU A 6 11.36 -2.74 -18.26
C GLU A 6 11.04 -4.07 -17.55
N GLY A 7 10.21 -4.02 -16.51
CA GLY A 7 9.61 -5.20 -15.88
C GLY A 7 9.90 -5.39 -14.39
N ARG A 8 10.89 -4.70 -13.81
CA ARG A 8 11.26 -4.89 -12.40
C ARG A 8 10.16 -4.48 -11.41
N GLN A 9 9.25 -3.58 -11.79
CA GLN A 9 8.16 -3.13 -10.92
C GLN A 9 7.22 -4.27 -10.53
N ASN A 10 6.97 -5.22 -11.44
CA ASN A 10 6.14 -6.39 -11.15
C ASN A 10 6.83 -7.34 -10.17
N GLU A 11 8.14 -7.54 -10.31
CA GLU A 11 8.94 -8.35 -9.38
C GLU A 11 8.96 -7.72 -7.97
N ILE A 12 9.15 -6.41 -7.89
CA ILE A 12 9.10 -5.66 -6.62
C ILE A 12 7.71 -5.76 -5.98
N ALA A 13 6.64 -5.63 -6.78
CA ALA A 13 5.27 -5.77 -6.28
C ALA A 13 5.00 -7.19 -5.75
N ASP A 14 5.50 -8.23 -6.43
CA ASP A 14 5.42 -9.62 -5.98
C ASP A 14 6.21 -9.85 -4.69
N GLU A 15 7.40 -9.28 -4.56
CA GLU A 15 8.20 -9.33 -3.32
C GLU A 15 7.48 -8.63 -2.17
N LEU A 16 6.93 -7.44 -2.39
CA LEU A 16 6.12 -6.73 -1.41
C LEU A 16 4.93 -7.59 -0.94
N ALA A 17 4.21 -8.21 -1.88
CA ALA A 17 3.10 -9.09 -1.55
C ALA A 17 3.53 -10.32 -0.73
N LYS A 18 4.68 -10.92 -1.05
CA LYS A 18 5.24 -12.06 -0.29
C LYS A 18 5.62 -11.64 1.14
N VAL A 19 6.35 -10.53 1.29
CA VAL A 19 6.76 -10.01 2.60
C VAL A 19 5.55 -9.64 3.44
N ALA A 20 4.54 -8.97 2.87
CA ALA A 20 3.30 -8.64 3.57
C ALA A 20 2.56 -9.89 4.08
N ARG A 21 2.51 -10.97 3.29
CA ARG A 21 1.93 -12.26 3.73
C ARG A 21 2.72 -12.90 4.88
N LEU A 22 4.05 -12.89 4.78
CA LEU A 22 4.91 -13.39 5.84
C LEU A 22 4.71 -12.60 7.14
N LEU A 23 4.67 -11.28 7.04
CA LEU A 23 4.43 -10.39 8.18
C LEU A 23 3.05 -10.65 8.80
N SER A 24 2.00 -10.77 7.99
CA SER A 24 0.66 -11.12 8.47
C SER A 24 0.63 -12.46 9.23
N HIS A 25 1.43 -13.44 8.79
CA HIS A 25 1.56 -14.71 9.48
C HIS A 25 2.34 -14.56 10.79
N SER A 26 3.46 -13.85 10.79
CA SER A 26 4.30 -13.68 11.99
C SER A 26 3.62 -12.85 13.07
N THR A 27 2.79 -11.86 12.72
CA THR A 27 2.07 -11.04 13.70
C THR A 27 0.92 -11.76 14.42
N ARG A 28 0.62 -13.02 14.08
CA ARG A 28 -0.34 -13.85 14.84
C ARG A 28 0.12 -14.14 16.26
N SER A 29 1.43 -14.13 16.48
CA SER A 29 2.07 -14.21 17.79
C SER A 29 3.24 -13.25 17.78
N VAL A 30 3.16 -12.13 18.52
CA VAL A 30 4.30 -11.23 18.70
C VAL A 30 5.07 -11.73 19.92
N PRO A 31 6.20 -12.46 19.74
CA PRO A 31 6.90 -13.12 20.85
C PRO A 31 7.58 -12.12 21.79
N ARG A 32 7.85 -10.91 21.30
CA ARG A 32 8.43 -9.78 22.04
C ARG A 32 7.50 -8.58 21.96
N PRO A 33 6.62 -8.40 22.95
CA PRO A 33 5.72 -7.25 23.00
C PRO A 33 6.42 -5.90 22.81
N SER A 34 7.70 -5.77 23.21
CA SER A 34 8.50 -4.54 23.00
C SER A 34 8.73 -4.22 21.50
N ASP A 35 8.85 -5.23 20.65
CA ASP A 35 9.04 -5.08 19.19
C ASP A 35 7.83 -4.46 18.50
N SER A 36 6.66 -4.43 19.16
CA SER A 36 5.44 -3.86 18.60
C SER A 36 5.55 -2.36 18.29
N TYR A 37 6.46 -1.64 18.96
CA TYR A 37 6.75 -0.24 18.65
C TYR A 37 7.39 -0.09 17.25
N GLU A 38 8.53 -0.75 17.03
CA GLU A 38 9.24 -0.72 15.74
C GLU A 38 8.40 -1.30 14.59
N LEU A 39 7.60 -2.33 14.89
CA LEU A 39 6.66 -2.90 13.93
C LEU A 39 5.63 -1.87 13.45
N LEU A 40 5.05 -1.08 14.36
CA LEU A 40 4.09 -0.04 14.00
C LEU A 40 4.77 1.11 13.21
N ALA A 41 6.00 1.49 13.55
CA ALA A 41 6.77 2.46 12.77
C ALA A 41 7.00 1.98 11.32
N SER A 42 7.38 0.71 11.17
CA SER A 42 7.61 0.07 9.86
C SER A 42 6.32 -0.01 9.02
N LEU A 43 5.20 -0.40 9.64
CA LEU A 43 3.90 -0.46 8.97
C LEU A 43 3.41 0.92 8.52
N ARG A 44 3.63 1.97 9.31
CA ARG A 44 3.34 3.35 8.90
C ARG A 44 4.15 3.72 7.65
N SER A 45 5.46 3.49 7.66
CA SER A 45 6.34 3.82 6.53
C SER A 45 5.95 3.05 5.25
N ALA A 46 5.52 1.80 5.39
CA ALA A 46 4.98 1.03 4.28
C ALA A 46 3.70 1.64 3.70
N GLN A 47 2.78 2.12 4.55
CA GLN A 47 1.56 2.81 4.11
C GLN A 47 1.85 4.13 3.40
N ASP A 48 2.77 4.94 3.92
CA ASP A 48 3.22 6.18 3.26
C ASP A 48 3.79 5.89 1.85
N SER A 49 4.57 4.82 1.74
CA SER A 49 5.14 4.37 0.46
C SER A 49 4.06 3.88 -0.52
N LEU A 50 3.08 3.10 -0.03
CA LEU A 50 1.95 2.64 -0.84
C LEU A 50 1.09 3.80 -1.34
N ALA A 51 0.88 4.83 -0.52
CA ALA A 51 0.16 6.04 -0.92
C ALA A 51 0.84 6.71 -2.13
N LEU A 52 2.17 6.81 -2.13
CA LEU A 52 2.94 7.34 -3.24
C LEU A 52 2.85 6.46 -4.49
N VAL A 53 2.96 5.14 -4.35
CA VAL A 53 2.82 4.19 -5.48
C VAL A 53 1.46 4.37 -6.16
N TYR A 54 0.37 4.39 -5.39
CA TYR A 54 -0.97 4.58 -5.95
C TYR A 54 -1.14 5.94 -6.63
N ALA A 55 -0.61 7.02 -6.04
CA ALA A 55 -0.64 8.35 -6.64
C ALA A 55 0.15 8.41 -7.97
N GLN A 56 1.33 7.78 -8.01
CA GLN A 56 2.16 7.70 -9.21
C GLN A 56 1.48 6.90 -10.32
N LEU A 57 0.88 5.75 -10.00
CA LEU A 57 0.11 4.97 -10.96
C LEU A 57 -1.12 5.73 -11.48
N ALA A 58 -1.82 6.49 -10.62
CA ALA A 58 -2.92 7.34 -11.04
C ALA A 58 -2.45 8.43 -12.03
N ALA A 59 -1.32 9.07 -11.73
CA ALA A 59 -0.72 10.08 -12.61
C ALA A 59 -0.31 9.47 -13.95
N TRP A 60 0.27 8.27 -13.95
CA TRP A 60 0.63 7.55 -15.17
C TRP A 60 -0.60 7.21 -16.02
N HIS A 61 -1.67 6.67 -15.43
CA HIS A 61 -2.93 6.40 -16.13
C HIS A 61 -3.59 7.67 -16.68
N GLN A 62 -3.45 8.80 -15.98
CA GLN A 62 -3.93 10.09 -16.45
C GLN A 62 -3.12 10.62 -17.65
N ALA A 63 -1.79 10.42 -17.64
CA ALA A 63 -0.85 10.94 -18.63
C ALA A 63 -0.71 10.10 -19.92
N ALA A 64 -1.10 8.81 -19.91
CA ALA A 64 -0.95 7.88 -21.04
C ALA A 64 -1.77 8.21 -22.32
N VAL A 65 -2.22 9.45 -22.49
CA VAL A 65 -3.12 9.92 -23.57
C VAL A 65 -2.37 10.24 -24.88
N GLY A 66 -1.04 10.33 -24.89
CA GLY A 66 -0.29 10.83 -26.05
C GLY A 66 0.23 9.80 -27.05
N GLU A 67 0.69 8.63 -26.59
CA GLU A 67 1.58 7.78 -27.42
C GLU A 67 1.42 6.26 -27.18
N MET A 68 0.53 5.82 -26.29
CA MET A 68 0.38 4.40 -25.96
C MET A 68 -0.81 3.75 -26.68
N HIS A 69 -0.51 2.79 -27.56
CA HIS A 69 -1.50 1.94 -28.21
C HIS A 69 -2.10 0.95 -27.19
N TYR A 70 -3.24 1.28 -26.59
CA TYR A 70 -4.02 0.28 -25.85
C TYR A 70 -4.99 -0.43 -26.81
N SER A 71 -5.00 -1.77 -26.80
CA SER A 71 -5.88 -2.60 -27.64
C SER A 71 -7.30 -2.74 -27.07
N GLY A 72 -7.73 -1.75 -26.28
CA GLY A 72 -9.02 -1.74 -25.59
C GLY A 72 -10.17 -1.67 -26.58
N ARG A 73 -10.46 -2.81 -27.24
CA ARG A 73 -11.78 -3.10 -27.79
C ARG A 73 -12.78 -2.86 -26.66
N ASP A 74 -13.89 -2.21 -26.98
CA ASP A 74 -15.06 -2.03 -26.10
C ASP A 74 -15.14 -3.19 -25.11
N ALA A 75 -14.75 -2.89 -23.87
CA ALA A 75 -14.34 -3.93 -22.93
C ALA A 75 -15.55 -4.81 -22.60
N LEU A 76 -15.28 -6.09 -22.31
CA LEU A 76 -16.21 -6.97 -21.61
C LEU A 76 -16.96 -6.14 -20.55
N SER A 77 -18.30 -6.11 -20.59
CA SER A 77 -19.10 -5.34 -19.65
C SER A 77 -18.87 -5.85 -18.22
N ILE A 78 -17.90 -5.27 -17.52
CA ILE A 78 -17.67 -5.49 -16.10
C ILE A 78 -18.66 -4.59 -15.35
N PRO A 79 -19.52 -5.14 -14.48
CA PRO A 79 -20.45 -4.34 -13.69
C PRO A 79 -19.70 -3.24 -12.92
N GLY A 80 -20.14 -1.99 -13.06
CA GLY A 80 -19.53 -0.83 -12.40
C GLY A 80 -18.31 -0.22 -13.11
N VAL A 81 -17.90 -0.74 -14.27
CA VAL A 81 -16.85 -0.13 -15.12
C VAL A 81 -17.50 0.38 -16.41
N PRO A 82 -17.20 1.62 -16.84
CA PRO A 82 -17.70 2.13 -18.11
C PRO A 82 -17.27 1.23 -19.29
N ALA A 83 -18.16 1.00 -20.25
CA ALA A 83 -17.89 0.14 -21.42
C ALA A 83 -16.83 0.73 -22.38
N THR A 84 -16.53 2.02 -22.26
CA THR A 84 -15.51 2.71 -23.08
C THR A 84 -14.15 2.64 -22.42
N ALA A 85 -13.10 2.48 -23.22
CA ALA A 85 -11.73 2.48 -22.71
C ALA A 85 -11.35 3.79 -21.99
N THR A 86 -11.86 4.93 -22.48
CA THR A 86 -11.72 6.23 -21.80
C THR A 86 -12.34 6.21 -20.40
N GLY A 87 -13.59 5.72 -20.27
CA GLY A 87 -14.26 5.67 -18.98
C GLY A 87 -13.64 4.64 -18.03
N ALA A 88 -13.19 3.48 -18.53
CA ALA A 88 -12.46 2.51 -17.72
C ALA A 88 -11.14 3.09 -17.18
N ARG A 89 -10.39 3.86 -17.99
CA ARG A 89 -9.16 4.53 -17.56
C ARG A 89 -9.41 5.61 -16.52
N GLU A 90 -10.44 6.43 -16.71
CA GLU A 90 -10.86 7.42 -15.71
C GLU A 90 -11.25 6.75 -14.40
N GLN A 91 -11.96 5.63 -14.47
CA GLN A 91 -12.32 4.83 -13.32
C GLN A 91 -11.09 4.27 -12.57
N VAL A 92 -10.09 3.74 -13.29
CA VAL A 92 -8.82 3.28 -12.68
C VAL A 92 -8.09 4.45 -12.01
N THR A 93 -7.99 5.59 -12.70
CA THR A 93 -7.36 6.80 -12.17
C THR A 93 -8.03 7.26 -10.87
N LEU A 94 -9.36 7.27 -10.84
CA LEU A 94 -10.16 7.64 -9.67
C LEU A 94 -9.92 6.66 -8.51
N LEU A 95 -10.01 5.35 -8.76
CA LEU A 95 -9.83 4.33 -7.73
C LEU A 95 -8.42 4.37 -7.14
N LEU A 96 -7.39 4.60 -7.95
CA LEU A 96 -6.02 4.76 -7.46
C LEU A 96 -5.85 6.02 -6.61
N LYS A 97 -6.51 7.13 -6.96
CA LYS A 97 -6.53 8.34 -6.11
C LYS A 97 -7.19 8.08 -4.76
N ILE A 98 -8.29 7.32 -4.75
CA ILE A 98 -8.95 6.89 -3.51
C ILE A 98 -8.02 5.99 -2.69
N ALA A 99 -7.39 4.99 -3.32
CA ALA A 99 -6.44 4.09 -2.65
C ALA A 99 -5.25 4.85 -2.04
N ALA A 100 -4.71 5.85 -2.74
CA ALA A 100 -3.65 6.71 -2.21
C ALA A 100 -4.09 7.46 -0.95
N ALA A 101 -5.30 8.05 -0.96
CA ALA A 101 -5.86 8.75 0.19
C ALA A 101 -6.11 7.79 1.37
N SER A 102 -6.66 6.60 1.12
CA SER A 102 -6.89 5.59 2.16
C SER A 102 -5.59 5.06 2.76
N ALA A 103 -4.52 4.90 1.97
CA ALA A 103 -3.21 4.51 2.48
C ALA A 103 -2.60 5.60 3.37
N ALA A 104 -2.73 6.87 2.99
CA ALA A 104 -2.29 8.00 3.82
C ALA A 104 -3.08 8.09 5.14
N GLU A 105 -4.40 7.86 5.10
CA GLU A 105 -5.24 7.78 6.30
C GLU A 105 -4.82 6.62 7.21
N ALA A 106 -4.56 5.44 6.64
CA ALA A 106 -4.04 4.31 7.38
C ALA A 106 -2.67 4.62 8.03
N ALA A 107 -1.77 5.34 7.35
CA ALA A 107 -0.50 5.76 7.91
C ALA A 107 -0.68 6.67 9.14
N ASP A 108 -1.61 7.63 9.08
CA ASP A 108 -1.94 8.50 10.23
C ASP A 108 -2.50 7.69 11.42
N LEU A 109 -3.43 6.76 11.16
CA LEU A 109 -3.98 5.88 12.19
C LEU A 109 -2.90 5.01 12.84
N VAL A 110 -1.99 4.44 12.04
CA VAL A 110 -0.86 3.66 12.56
C VAL A 110 0.11 4.56 13.36
N SER A 111 0.34 5.80 12.94
CA SER A 111 1.15 6.77 13.69
C SER A 111 0.56 7.09 15.07
N LYS A 112 -0.77 7.21 15.16
CA LYS A 112 -1.49 7.38 16.43
C LYS A 112 -1.37 6.14 17.31
N ALA A 113 -1.53 4.95 16.73
CA ALA A 113 -1.35 3.68 17.44
C ALA A 113 0.10 3.52 17.95
N HIS A 114 1.09 3.87 17.14
CA HIS A 114 2.50 3.88 17.52
C HIS A 114 2.78 4.79 18.72
N SER A 115 2.25 6.01 18.69
CA SER A 115 2.35 6.97 19.81
C SER A 115 1.71 6.43 21.09
N ALA A 116 0.51 5.85 20.98
CA ALA A 116 -0.19 5.24 22.11
C ALA A 116 0.57 4.02 22.67
N ASN A 117 1.13 3.18 21.80
CA ASN A 117 1.95 2.03 22.19
C ASN A 117 3.18 2.45 23.02
N GLY A 118 3.86 3.53 22.59
CA GLY A 118 4.97 4.11 23.35
C GLY A 118 4.62 4.53 24.78
N ALA A 119 3.34 4.84 25.06
CA ALA A 119 2.87 5.12 26.42
C ALA A 119 2.64 3.84 27.26
N VAL A 120 2.30 2.72 26.62
CA VAL A 120 2.08 1.43 27.30
C VAL A 120 3.41 0.79 27.75
N ARG A 121 4.50 1.04 27.03
CA ARG A 121 5.87 0.57 27.36
C ARG A 121 5.92 -0.93 27.66
N TRP A 122 5.52 -1.75 26.69
CA TRP A 122 5.58 -3.21 26.82
C TRP A 122 7.00 -3.69 27.17
N PHE A 123 7.08 -4.64 28.11
CA PHE A 123 8.32 -5.32 28.48
C PHE A 123 8.22 -6.79 28.04
N ASP A 124 9.33 -7.39 27.63
CA ASP A 124 9.37 -8.80 27.19
C ASP A 124 9.43 -9.78 28.37
N GLU A 125 9.81 -9.29 29.54
CA GLU A 125 9.81 -10.02 30.80
C GLU A 125 8.60 -9.59 31.63
N VAL A 126 7.95 -10.55 32.30
CA VAL A 126 6.92 -10.25 33.30
C VAL A 126 7.63 -9.52 34.44
N LYS A 127 7.39 -8.20 34.58
CA LYS A 127 7.77 -7.51 35.81
C LYS A 127 6.91 -8.06 36.93
N GLU A 128 7.50 -8.87 37.82
CA GLU A 128 6.92 -9.07 39.13
C GLU A 128 6.82 -7.68 39.78
N THR A 129 5.59 -7.21 39.95
CA THR A 129 5.30 -5.99 40.70
C THR A 129 5.72 -6.24 42.15
N ALA A 130 6.85 -5.65 42.55
CA ALA A 130 7.27 -5.56 43.94
C ALA A 130 6.40 -4.57 44.73
#